data_AF-A0JLM0-F1
#
_entry.id   AF-A0JLM0-F1
#
_cell.length_a   1.000
_cell.length_b   1.000
_cell.length_c   1.000
_cell.angle_alpha   90.00
_cell.angle_beta   90.00
_cell.angle_gamma   90.00
#
_symmetry.space_group_name_H-M   'P 1'
#
loop_
_entity.id
_entity.type
_entity.pdbx_description
1 polymer ?
#
loop_
_entity_poly.entity_id
_entity_poly.type
_entity_poly.pdbx_seq_one_letter_code
_entity_poly.pdbx_strand_id
1 'polypeptide(L)'
;QIVDELEKTWHQHLEGDDSALSETATAETAASLSFAAPVDGKLLPLNSVSAPAFANGSMGEGIAIKPTDGQIFAPVAGTIVADFPSTRHALGIRTDNGIPFLIHVGVDTVEMQGTGFVSYVENGQHVEAGDKLMEFWSPAIKEAGHDDTVMIAFTKSDDTPNYELKFVKNEGLVDHGDEIIQIEN
;
A
#
# COMPACT_ATOMS: atom_id res chain seq x y z
N GLN A 1 -9.25 -17.90 -7.14
CA GLN A 1 -10.03 -17.28 -8.23
C GLN A 1 -10.08 -15.77 -8.12
N ILE A 2 -10.41 -15.17 -6.95
CA ILE A 2 -10.40 -13.69 -6.79
C ILE A 2 -9.02 -13.15 -6.39
N VAL A 3 -8.25 -13.87 -5.57
CA VAL A 3 -6.84 -13.53 -5.28
C VAL A 3 -5.98 -13.58 -6.55
N ASP A 4 -6.19 -14.58 -7.41
CA ASP A 4 -5.52 -14.65 -8.72
C ASP A 4 -5.93 -13.49 -9.65
N GLU A 5 -7.13 -12.94 -9.46
CA GLU A 5 -7.61 -11.78 -10.21
C GLU A 5 -6.97 -10.50 -9.69
N LEU A 6 -6.73 -10.37 -8.37
CA LEU A 6 -5.91 -9.30 -7.79
C LEU A 6 -4.46 -9.37 -8.30
N GLU A 7 -3.84 -10.54 -8.27
CA GLU A 7 -2.49 -10.74 -8.81
C GLU A 7 -2.43 -10.34 -10.29
N LYS A 8 -3.40 -10.77 -11.11
CA LYS A 8 -3.41 -10.43 -12.55
C LYS A 8 -3.73 -8.97 -12.84
N THR A 9 -4.71 -8.39 -12.14
CA THR A 9 -5.11 -6.99 -12.37
C THR A 9 -4.09 -6.01 -11.84
N TRP A 10 -3.41 -6.34 -10.73
CA TRP A 10 -2.31 -5.54 -10.21
C TRP A 10 -1.19 -5.39 -11.24
N HIS A 11 -0.72 -6.51 -11.80
CA HIS A 11 0.33 -6.48 -12.83
C HIS A 11 -0.13 -5.75 -14.12
N GLN A 12 -1.41 -5.87 -14.52
CA GLN A 12 -1.93 -5.13 -15.68
C GLN A 12 -2.02 -3.61 -15.47
N HIS A 13 -2.33 -3.13 -14.26
CA HIS A 13 -2.39 -1.68 -13.98
C HIS A 13 -0.99 -1.04 -13.93
N LEU A 14 0.08 -1.84 -13.88
CA LEU A 14 1.45 -1.34 -14.03
C LEU A 14 1.76 -0.94 -15.49
N GLU A 15 1.14 -1.57 -16.48
CA GLU A 15 1.46 -1.43 -17.92
C GLU A 15 0.70 -0.28 -18.65
N GLY A 16 0.19 0.73 -17.93
CA GLY A 16 -0.70 1.76 -18.48
C GLY A 16 -0.06 3.12 -18.85
N ASP A 17 0.20 3.28 -20.16
CA ASP A 17 0.31 4.49 -21.03
C ASP A 17 0.68 5.86 -20.38
N ASP A 18 1.99 6.15 -20.34
CA ASP A 18 2.56 7.46 -20.02
C ASP A 18 2.50 8.40 -21.23
N SER A 19 1.46 9.24 -21.30
CA SER A 19 1.44 10.38 -22.22
C SER A 19 0.73 11.58 -21.59
N ALA A 20 1.38 12.19 -20.60
CA ALA A 20 1.60 13.63 -20.49
C ALA A 20 2.19 13.93 -19.13
N LEU A 21 3.34 14.61 -19.08
CA LEU A 21 3.48 15.93 -18.47
C LEU A 21 4.90 16.47 -18.67
N SER A 22 4.95 17.76 -18.99
CA SER A 22 6.11 18.54 -19.40
C SER A 22 6.95 19.01 -18.21
N GLU A 23 8.25 19.11 -18.45
CA GLU A 23 9.33 19.61 -17.58
C GLU A 23 8.99 20.86 -16.76
N THR A 24 9.36 20.87 -15.47
CA THR A 24 10.48 21.70 -14.94
C THR A 24 10.57 21.58 -13.41
N ALA A 25 11.69 21.06 -12.87
CA ALA A 25 12.38 21.59 -11.68
C ALA A 25 13.67 20.78 -11.40
N THR A 26 14.81 21.46 -11.52
CA THR A 26 16.14 20.99 -11.12
C THR A 26 16.32 21.03 -9.61
N ALA A 27 16.73 19.90 -9.01
CA ALA A 27 17.70 19.82 -7.91
C ALA A 27 18.06 18.34 -7.64
N GLU A 28 19.13 17.84 -8.27
CA GLU A 28 19.77 16.58 -7.89
C GLU A 28 20.40 16.73 -6.49
N THR A 29 19.67 16.26 -5.49
CA THR A 29 20.22 15.62 -4.29
C THR A 29 19.62 14.22 -4.33
N ALA A 30 20.38 13.15 -4.07
CA ALA A 30 19.84 11.78 -4.06
C ALA A 30 18.48 11.78 -3.32
N ALA A 31 17.39 11.62 -4.07
CA ALA A 31 16.06 11.99 -3.61
C ALA A 31 15.52 10.84 -2.78
N SER A 32 15.88 10.79 -1.50
CA SER A 32 15.27 9.86 -0.56
C SER A 32 13.82 10.30 -0.32
N LEU A 33 12.89 9.40 -0.63
CA LEU A 33 11.47 9.60 -0.41
C LEU A 33 11.09 8.97 0.94
N SER A 34 10.55 9.79 1.83
CA SER A 34 10.04 9.32 3.12
C SER A 34 8.69 8.64 2.94
N PHE A 35 8.52 7.47 3.55
CA PHE A 35 7.28 6.71 3.55
C PHE A 35 6.83 6.47 5.00
N ALA A 36 5.68 7.04 5.33
CA ALA A 36 5.12 7.03 6.66
C ALA A 36 4.27 5.78 6.94
N ALA A 37 4.00 5.49 8.21
CA ALA A 37 3.03 4.48 8.60
C ALA A 37 1.62 4.92 8.13
N PRO A 38 0.89 4.07 7.37
CA PRO A 38 -0.45 4.40 6.92
C PRO A 38 -1.52 4.22 8.00
N VAL A 39 -1.19 3.56 9.12
CA VAL A 39 -2.14 3.20 10.18
C VAL A 39 -1.43 3.10 11.52
N ASP A 40 -2.11 3.45 12.61
CA ASP A 40 -1.62 3.21 13.96
C ASP A 40 -1.54 1.70 14.22
N GLY A 41 -0.48 1.23 14.86
CA GLY A 41 -0.42 -0.17 15.26
C GLY A 41 0.95 -0.71 15.57
N LYS A 42 1.07 -2.03 15.49
CA LYS A 42 2.34 -2.75 15.69
C LYS A 42 2.95 -3.14 14.35
N LEU A 43 4.13 -2.61 14.05
CA LEU A 43 4.95 -3.05 12.92
C LEU A 43 5.37 -4.52 13.08
N LEU A 44 5.28 -5.22 11.95
CA LEU A 44 5.61 -6.63 11.79
C LEU A 44 6.41 -6.79 10.48
N PRO A 45 7.41 -7.66 10.45
CA PRO A 45 8.03 -8.08 9.19
C PRO A 45 6.99 -8.67 8.23
N LEU A 46 7.02 -8.31 6.96
CA LEU A 46 6.07 -8.82 5.96
C LEU A 46 6.15 -10.36 5.86
N ASN A 47 7.32 -10.95 6.04
CA ASN A 47 7.52 -12.41 6.04
C ASN A 47 6.88 -13.16 7.23
N SER A 48 6.34 -12.45 8.21
CA SER A 48 5.69 -13.03 9.40
C SER A 48 4.17 -13.12 9.30
N VAL A 49 3.58 -12.56 8.24
CA VAL A 49 2.12 -12.54 8.05
C VAL A 49 1.60 -13.89 7.54
N SER A 50 0.33 -14.17 7.83
CA SER A 50 -0.35 -15.41 7.41
C SER A 50 -0.82 -15.40 5.95
N ALA A 51 -0.36 -14.47 5.12
CA ALA A 51 -0.68 -14.38 3.69
C ALA A 51 0.52 -14.82 2.84
N PRO A 52 0.50 -16.03 2.23
CA PRO A 52 1.67 -16.59 1.54
C PRO A 52 2.27 -15.69 0.46
N ALA A 53 1.44 -15.04 -0.37
CA ALA A 53 1.89 -14.18 -1.47
C ALA A 53 2.64 -12.91 -1.00
N PHE A 54 2.35 -12.44 0.21
CA PHE A 54 3.10 -11.35 0.85
C PHE A 54 4.31 -11.90 1.61
N ALA A 55 4.13 -12.98 2.36
CA ALA A 55 5.17 -13.53 3.22
C ALA A 55 6.38 -14.09 2.44
N ASN A 56 6.15 -14.61 1.24
CA ASN A 56 7.19 -15.11 0.36
C ASN A 56 7.82 -14.05 -0.57
N GLY A 57 7.32 -12.80 -0.52
CA GLY A 57 7.77 -11.69 -1.37
C GLY A 57 7.24 -11.71 -2.81
N SER A 58 6.30 -12.59 -3.17
CA SER A 58 5.72 -12.64 -4.53
C SER A 58 4.97 -11.35 -4.91
N MET A 59 4.34 -10.69 -3.94
CA MET A 59 3.71 -9.37 -4.13
C MET A 59 4.70 -8.19 -4.08
N GLY A 60 5.94 -8.45 -3.67
CA GLY A 60 6.97 -7.43 -3.47
C GLY A 60 7.57 -7.43 -2.07
N GLU A 61 8.53 -6.53 -1.87
CA GLU A 61 9.15 -6.28 -0.57
C GLU A 61 8.32 -5.25 0.21
N GLY A 62 8.34 -5.28 1.54
CA GLY A 62 7.61 -4.28 2.32
C GLY A 62 7.45 -4.65 3.78
N ILE A 63 6.36 -4.18 4.39
CA ILE A 63 6.13 -4.29 5.82
C ILE A 63 4.65 -4.54 6.12
N ALA A 64 4.37 -5.04 7.32
CA ALA A 64 3.02 -5.25 7.79
C ALA A 64 2.78 -4.49 9.10
N ILE A 65 1.54 -4.10 9.36
CA ILE A 65 1.14 -3.41 10.58
C ILE A 65 -0.11 -4.11 11.11
N LYS A 66 -0.04 -4.58 12.35
CA LYS A 66 -1.23 -5.03 13.10
C LYS A 66 -1.92 -3.79 13.64
N PRO A 67 -3.09 -3.39 13.10
CA PRO A 67 -3.62 -2.07 13.36
C PRO A 67 -4.25 -1.97 14.74
N THR A 68 -4.20 -0.78 15.33
CA THR A 68 -4.94 -0.42 16.56
C THR A 68 -6.18 0.42 16.29
N ASP A 69 -6.25 1.04 15.11
CA ASP A 69 -7.44 1.73 14.62
C ASP A 69 -7.92 1.14 13.27
N GLY A 70 -8.92 1.77 12.66
CA GLY A 70 -9.48 1.36 11.38
C GLY A 70 -9.26 2.36 10.25
N GLN A 71 -8.32 3.29 10.38
CA GLN A 71 -8.15 4.42 9.46
C GLN A 71 -6.84 4.27 8.68
N ILE A 72 -6.93 4.35 7.36
CA ILE A 72 -5.78 4.29 6.47
C ILE A 72 -5.54 5.68 5.90
N PHE A 73 -4.32 6.17 6.10
CA PHE A 73 -3.82 7.43 5.57
C PHE A 73 -2.76 7.20 4.49
N ALA A 74 -2.60 8.17 3.60
CA ALA A 74 -1.61 8.16 2.56
C ALA A 74 -0.21 8.24 3.18
N PRO A 75 0.64 7.22 2.98
CA PRO A 75 1.98 7.20 3.57
C PRO A 75 2.95 8.16 2.87
N VAL A 76 2.60 8.59 1.66
CA VAL A 76 3.40 9.46 0.78
C VAL A 76 2.47 10.05 -0.29
N ALA A 77 2.88 11.16 -0.92
CA ALA A 77 2.17 11.74 -2.06
C ALA A 77 2.24 10.82 -3.29
N GLY A 78 1.14 10.77 -4.04
CA GLY A 78 1.05 9.93 -5.23
C GLY A 78 -0.35 9.88 -5.85
N THR A 79 -0.49 9.06 -6.88
CA THR A 79 -1.75 8.86 -7.60
C THR A 79 -2.31 7.46 -7.33
N ILE A 80 -3.60 7.38 -7.04
CA ILE A 80 -4.31 6.10 -6.96
C ILE A 80 -4.38 5.49 -8.36
N VAL A 81 -3.78 4.30 -8.53
CA VAL A 81 -3.76 3.56 -9.81
C VAL A 81 -4.64 2.31 -9.81
N ALA A 82 -5.09 1.87 -8.63
CA ALA A 82 -6.05 0.78 -8.47
C ALA A 82 -6.86 0.95 -7.17
N ASP A 83 -8.19 0.95 -7.25
CA ASP A 83 -9.10 1.24 -6.13
C ASP A 83 -10.08 0.10 -5.77
N PHE A 84 -10.04 -1.01 -6.53
CA PHE A 84 -10.83 -2.24 -6.29
C PHE A 84 -12.27 -1.98 -5.82
N PRO A 85 -13.12 -1.28 -6.60
CA PRO A 85 -14.33 -0.62 -6.11
C PRO A 85 -15.38 -1.58 -5.53
N SER A 86 -15.38 -2.84 -5.98
CA SER A 86 -16.30 -3.88 -5.50
C SER A 86 -15.97 -4.38 -4.09
N THR A 87 -14.69 -4.38 -3.70
CA THR A 87 -14.23 -4.99 -2.45
C THR A 87 -13.58 -4.00 -1.50
N ARG A 88 -13.03 -2.88 -2.01
CA ARG A 88 -12.48 -1.74 -1.25
C ARG A 88 -11.50 -2.11 -0.12
N HIS A 89 -10.86 -3.26 -0.23
CA HIS A 89 -9.97 -3.80 0.81
C HIS A 89 -8.48 -3.52 0.51
N ALA A 90 -8.17 -3.01 -0.68
CA ALA A 90 -6.83 -2.70 -1.12
C ALA A 90 -6.82 -1.41 -1.94
N LEU A 91 -5.66 -0.75 -1.97
CA LEU A 91 -5.39 0.44 -2.77
C LEU A 91 -3.99 0.33 -3.36
N GLY A 92 -3.92 0.47 -4.68
CA GLY A 92 -2.68 0.60 -5.43
C GLY A 92 -2.36 2.06 -5.66
N ILE A 93 -1.15 2.47 -5.30
CA ILE A 93 -0.70 3.87 -5.38
C ILE A 93 0.64 3.92 -6.10
N ARG A 94 0.79 4.84 -7.04
CA ARG A 94 2.06 5.18 -7.66
C ARG A 94 2.53 6.51 -7.08
N THR A 95 3.68 6.51 -6.42
CA THR A 95 4.29 7.75 -5.90
C THR A 95 4.57 8.73 -7.02
N ASP A 96 4.72 10.02 -6.70
CA ASP A 96 5.10 11.04 -7.68
C ASP A 96 6.47 10.76 -8.35
N ASN A 97 7.32 9.96 -7.69
CA ASN A 97 8.60 9.48 -8.22
C ASN A 97 8.47 8.20 -9.06
N GLY A 98 7.25 7.73 -9.35
CA GLY A 98 6.98 6.58 -10.22
C GLY A 98 7.05 5.21 -9.54
N ILE A 99 7.30 5.15 -8.23
CA ILE A 99 7.41 3.89 -7.48
C ILE A 99 6.01 3.39 -7.10
N PRO A 100 5.58 2.19 -7.54
CA PRO A 100 4.28 1.63 -7.19
C PRO A 100 4.35 0.86 -5.87
N PHE A 101 3.29 0.99 -5.07
CA PHE A 101 3.08 0.17 -3.90
C PHE A 101 1.59 -0.15 -3.71
N LEU A 102 1.34 -1.22 -2.97
CA LEU A 102 0.01 -1.72 -2.63
C LEU A 102 -0.19 -1.63 -1.12
N ILE A 103 -1.30 -1.04 -0.69
CA ILE A 103 -1.84 -1.19 0.65
C ILE A 103 -2.95 -2.23 0.58
N HIS A 104 -2.83 -3.31 1.34
CA HIS A 104 -3.83 -4.38 1.41
C HIS A 104 -4.27 -4.57 2.86
N VAL A 105 -5.56 -4.39 3.15
CA VAL A 105 -6.11 -4.45 4.50
C VAL A 105 -6.65 -5.86 4.78
N GLY A 106 -5.96 -6.55 5.69
CA GLY A 106 -6.32 -7.87 6.17
C GLY A 106 -5.97 -9.01 5.21
N VAL A 107 -6.12 -10.25 5.67
CA VAL A 107 -5.83 -11.48 4.91
C VAL A 107 -7.13 -12.12 4.44
N ASP A 108 -7.23 -12.42 3.15
CA ASP A 108 -8.43 -12.98 2.50
C ASP A 108 -9.69 -12.10 2.61
N THR A 109 -9.55 -10.82 2.97
CA THR A 109 -10.66 -9.86 3.13
C THR A 109 -11.42 -9.53 1.84
N VAL A 110 -10.86 -9.92 0.69
CA VAL A 110 -11.56 -9.92 -0.59
C VAL A 110 -12.88 -10.73 -0.54
N GLU A 111 -12.93 -11.77 0.29
CA GLU A 111 -14.11 -12.62 0.50
C GLU A 111 -15.25 -11.87 1.20
N MET A 112 -14.95 -10.75 1.88
CA MET A 112 -15.95 -9.92 2.55
C MET A 112 -16.75 -9.02 1.59
N GLN A 113 -16.37 -8.97 0.31
CA GLN A 113 -17.10 -8.26 -0.75
C GLN A 113 -17.42 -6.79 -0.40
N GLY A 114 -16.47 -6.09 0.24
CA GLY A 114 -16.62 -4.68 0.64
C GLY A 114 -17.39 -4.46 1.94
N THR A 115 -17.84 -5.52 2.61
CA THR A 115 -18.45 -5.43 3.94
C THR A 115 -17.40 -4.98 4.95
N GLY A 116 -17.68 -3.91 5.69
CA GLY A 116 -16.75 -3.37 6.68
C GLY A 116 -15.66 -2.46 6.11
N PHE A 117 -15.75 -2.07 4.83
CA PHE A 117 -14.79 -1.17 4.16
C PHE A 117 -15.45 0.04 3.52
N VAL A 118 -14.86 1.21 3.72
CA VAL A 118 -15.24 2.49 3.11
C VAL A 118 -14.01 3.09 2.44
N SER A 119 -14.05 3.36 1.13
CA SER A 119 -13.01 4.13 0.43
C SER A 119 -13.42 5.59 0.35
N TYR A 120 -12.46 6.50 0.47
CA TYR A 120 -12.63 7.95 0.28
C TYR A 120 -11.95 8.46 -0.98
N VAL A 121 -11.33 7.55 -1.74
CA VAL A 121 -10.58 7.86 -2.95
C VAL A 121 -11.06 7.03 -4.13
N GLU A 122 -10.80 7.54 -5.33
CA GLU A 122 -11.11 6.90 -6.61
C GLU A 122 -9.87 6.79 -7.50
N ASN A 123 -9.91 5.85 -8.45
CA ASN A 123 -8.83 5.69 -9.42
C ASN A 123 -8.53 7.02 -10.18
N GLY A 124 -7.25 7.35 -10.32
CA GLY A 124 -6.76 8.59 -10.93
C GLY A 124 -6.71 9.80 -9.99
N GLN A 125 -7.21 9.67 -8.75
CA GLN A 125 -7.09 10.73 -7.75
C GLN A 125 -5.65 10.87 -7.26
N HIS A 126 -5.13 12.10 -7.25
CA HIS A 126 -3.88 12.43 -6.56
C HIS A 126 -4.14 12.70 -5.08
N VAL A 127 -3.26 12.22 -4.21
CA VAL A 127 -3.33 12.31 -2.76
C VAL A 127 -2.00 12.82 -2.20
N GLU A 128 -2.07 13.57 -1.12
CA GLU A 128 -0.92 14.06 -0.36
C GLU A 128 -0.65 13.16 0.86
N ALA A 129 0.59 13.18 1.36
CA ALA A 129 0.93 12.45 2.58
C ALA A 129 0.04 12.88 3.77
N GLY A 130 -0.55 11.92 4.45
CA GLY A 130 -1.51 12.14 5.55
C GLY A 130 -2.97 12.28 5.11
N ASP A 131 -3.28 12.29 3.81
CA ASP A 131 -4.66 12.26 3.33
C ASP A 131 -5.35 10.95 3.72
N LYS A 132 -6.63 11.02 4.09
CA LYS A 132 -7.41 9.85 4.45
C LYS A 132 -7.82 9.08 3.21
N LEU A 133 -7.41 7.82 3.12
CA LEU A 133 -7.64 6.97 1.95
C LEU A 133 -8.87 6.08 2.11
N MET A 134 -8.94 5.34 3.21
CA MET A 134 -10.01 4.39 3.47
C MET A 134 -10.20 4.14 4.97
N GLU A 135 -11.34 3.55 5.31
CA GLU A 135 -11.67 3.05 6.63
C GLU A 135 -12.06 1.57 6.55
N PHE A 136 -11.69 0.81 7.58
CA PHE A 136 -12.12 -0.56 7.76
C PHE A 136 -12.56 -0.83 9.19
N TRP A 137 -13.43 -1.82 9.36
CA TRP A 137 -13.92 -2.24 10.67
C TRP A 137 -13.25 -3.55 11.12
N SER A 138 -12.15 -3.42 11.87
CA SER A 138 -11.38 -4.55 12.41
C SER A 138 -12.24 -5.64 13.09
N PRO A 139 -13.26 -5.33 13.92
CA PRO A 139 -14.09 -6.37 14.50
C PRO A 139 -14.88 -7.20 13.48
N ALA A 140 -15.30 -6.61 12.34
CA ALA A 140 -16.03 -7.35 11.30
C ALA A 140 -15.08 -8.26 10.52
N ILE A 141 -13.85 -7.82 10.28
CA ILE A 141 -12.80 -8.66 9.67
C ILE A 141 -12.56 -9.90 10.55
N LYS A 142 -12.41 -9.69 11.86
CA LYS A 142 -12.22 -10.78 12.83
C LYS A 142 -13.44 -11.70 12.95
N GLU A 143 -14.65 -11.15 12.93
CA GLU A 143 -15.90 -11.93 12.96
C GLU A 143 -16.06 -12.79 11.70
N ALA A 144 -15.60 -12.31 10.55
CA ALA A 144 -15.55 -13.07 9.31
C ALA A 144 -14.44 -14.16 9.30
N GLY A 145 -13.61 -14.23 10.34
CA GLY A 145 -12.54 -15.25 10.47
C GLY A 145 -11.23 -14.86 9.80
N HIS A 146 -11.06 -13.59 9.43
CA HIS A 146 -9.88 -13.06 8.75
C HIS A 146 -8.93 -12.34 9.72
N ASP A 147 -7.66 -12.24 9.35
CA ASP A 147 -6.69 -11.39 10.04
C ASP A 147 -6.82 -9.94 9.51
N ASP A 148 -6.83 -8.94 10.39
CA ASP A 148 -6.92 -7.51 10.07
C ASP A 148 -5.57 -6.82 9.84
N THR A 149 -4.47 -7.57 9.76
CA THR A 149 -3.13 -7.03 9.48
C THR A 149 -3.10 -6.29 8.15
N VAL A 150 -2.67 -5.03 8.18
CA VAL A 150 -2.45 -4.19 7.00
C VAL A 150 -1.08 -4.53 6.42
N MET A 151 -1.03 -4.88 5.15
CA MET A 151 0.19 -5.25 4.44
C MET A 151 0.51 -4.18 3.41
N ILE A 152 1.77 -3.73 3.39
CA ILE A 152 2.31 -2.82 2.40
C ILE A 152 3.35 -3.59 1.60
N ALA A 153 3.20 -3.59 0.27
CA ALA A 153 4.14 -4.23 -0.65
C ALA A 153 4.53 -3.28 -1.78
N PHE A 154 5.82 -3.20 -2.06
CA PHE A 154 6.43 -2.46 -3.16
C PHE A 154 6.80 -3.47 -4.25
N THR A 155 6.19 -3.32 -5.42
CA THR A 155 6.43 -4.23 -6.53
C THR A 155 7.57 -3.68 -7.40
N LYS A 156 8.53 -4.53 -7.73
CA LYS A 156 9.58 -4.24 -8.72
C LYS A 156 9.21 -4.90 -10.03
N SER A 157 9.20 -4.13 -11.11
CA SER A 157 9.09 -4.63 -12.49
C SER A 157 10.06 -3.86 -13.40
N ASP A 158 10.26 -4.36 -14.62
CA ASP A 158 11.14 -3.72 -15.61
C ASP A 158 10.68 -2.29 -15.98
N ASP A 159 9.40 -1.97 -15.76
CA ASP A 159 8.79 -0.64 -16.00
C ASP A 159 8.81 0.28 -14.77
N THR A 160 9.35 -0.17 -13.63
CA THR A 160 9.49 0.67 -12.44
C THR A 160 10.89 1.27 -12.33
N PRO A 161 11.03 2.50 -11.78
CA PRO A 161 12.35 3.05 -11.48
C PRO A 161 13.12 2.11 -10.55
N ASN A 162 14.46 2.13 -10.62
CA ASN A 162 15.26 1.40 -9.65
C ASN A 162 15.15 2.08 -8.28
N TYR A 163 14.88 1.30 -7.23
CA TYR A 163 14.81 1.80 -5.86
C TYR A 163 15.26 0.74 -4.84
N GLU A 164 15.76 1.24 -3.71
CA GLU A 164 16.09 0.47 -2.52
C GLU A 164 15.20 0.92 -1.35
N LEU A 165 14.69 -0.07 -0.59
CA LEU A 165 13.90 0.17 0.60
C LEU A 165 14.81 0.09 1.83
N LYS A 166 14.95 1.20 2.53
CA LYS A 166 15.64 1.26 3.82
C LYS A 166 14.62 1.38 4.94
N PHE A 167 14.40 0.27 5.63
CA PHE A 167 13.49 0.23 6.76
C PHE A 167 14.09 0.96 7.97
N VAL A 168 13.53 2.12 8.28
CA VAL A 168 13.92 2.94 9.44
C VAL A 168 13.50 2.25 10.74
N LYS A 169 12.39 1.50 10.69
CA LYS A 169 11.85 0.73 11.81
C LYS A 169 11.23 -0.57 11.30
N ASN A 170 11.59 -1.69 11.92
CA ASN A 170 11.13 -3.03 11.53
C ASN A 170 10.17 -3.68 12.52
N GLU A 171 10.06 -3.13 13.73
CA GLU A 171 9.23 -3.65 14.81
C GLU A 171 8.83 -2.56 15.80
N GLY A 172 7.82 -2.85 16.62
CA GLY A 172 7.34 -1.97 17.67
C GLY A 172 6.05 -1.24 17.32
N LEU A 173 5.62 -0.35 18.21
CA LEU A 173 4.41 0.46 18.01
C LEU A 173 4.73 1.68 17.16
N VAL A 174 3.85 2.02 16.22
CA VAL A 174 3.88 3.23 15.39
C VAL A 174 2.53 3.90 15.38
N ASP A 175 2.57 5.21 15.26
CA ASP A 175 1.40 6.01 14.94
C ASP A 175 1.45 6.36 13.44
N HIS A 176 0.29 6.59 12.83
CA HIS A 176 0.21 7.06 11.45
C HIS A 176 1.03 8.34 11.29
N GLY A 177 1.75 8.46 10.17
CA GLY A 177 2.68 9.56 9.95
C GLY A 177 4.09 9.35 10.49
N ASP A 178 4.33 8.34 11.35
CA ASP A 178 5.70 7.95 11.73
C ASP A 178 6.47 7.47 10.48
N GLU A 179 7.69 7.98 10.26
CA GLU A 179 8.55 7.48 9.19
C GLU A 179 8.96 6.02 9.46
N ILE A 180 8.66 5.12 8.52
CA ILE A 180 8.97 3.69 8.65
C ILE A 180 9.90 3.17 7.55
N ILE A 181 9.89 3.80 6.38
CA ILE A 181 10.72 3.42 5.24
C ILE A 181 11.28 4.68 4.58
N GLN A 182 12.56 4.65 4.23
CA GLN A 182 13.18 5.58 3.29
C GLN A 182 13.38 4.85 1.97
N ILE A 183 12.89 5.44 0.88
CA ILE A 183 13.01 4.89 -0.46
C ILE A 183 14.10 5.68 -1.18
N GLU A 184 15.19 5.02 -1.54
CA GLU A 184 16.36 5.62 -2.20
C GLU A 184 16.44 5.16 -3.65
N ASN A 185 16.78 6.05 -4.58
CA ASN A 185 16.96 5.77 -6.02
C ASN A 185 18.44 5.66 -6.39
#